data_AF-A0A913X1W9-F1
#
_entry.id   AF-A0A913X1W9-F1
#
_cell.length_a   1.000
_cell.length_b   1.000
_cell.length_c   1.000
_cell.angle_alpha   90.00
_cell.angle_beta   90.00
_cell.angle_gamma   90.00
#
_symmetry.space_group_name_H-M   'P 1'
#
loop_
_entity.id
_entity.type
_entity.pdbx_description
1 polymer ?
#
loop_
_entity_poly.entity_id
_entity_poly.type
_entity_poly.pdbx_seq_one_letter_code
_entity_poly.pdbx_strand_id
1 'polypeptide(L)'
;MCQWKSRKGTNKYKWARHKYTTKSSNTGPDGDNTSGYGHYVYMETSKQNGQGQTAYLKSPALPPSDAHCLTFYYHMYGRDMGSLNVYIQKPKSRKKFLVFTVSGDQGDMWHYQEVAIASTCKYRVVFEGVRGTSFLSDIALDDILFNDGPCY
;
A
#
# COMPACT_ATOMS: atom_id res chain seq x y z
N MET A 1 10.33 -3.58 8.69
CA MET A 1 9.66 -3.71 7.37
C MET A 1 10.66 -4.34 6.40
N CYS A 2 10.99 -5.63 6.56
CA CYS A 2 11.93 -6.39 5.72
C CYS A 2 13.00 -5.52 5.00
N GLN A 3 12.91 -5.40 3.67
CA GLN A 3 13.74 -4.52 2.84
C GLN A 3 12.96 -3.33 2.22
N TRP A 4 11.70 -3.18 2.60
CA TRP A 4 10.83 -2.11 2.11
C TRP A 4 11.18 -0.77 2.77
N LYS A 5 11.25 0.29 1.96
CA LYS A 5 11.58 1.63 2.44
C LYS A 5 10.36 2.52 2.37
N SER A 6 9.80 2.83 3.55
CA SER A 6 8.84 3.91 3.71
C SER A 6 9.53 5.24 3.39
N ARG A 7 8.99 5.98 2.42
CA ARG A 7 9.44 7.32 2.07
C ARG A 7 8.31 8.30 2.32
N LYS A 8 8.69 9.44 2.91
CA LYS A 8 7.80 10.57 3.11
C LYS A 8 7.29 11.04 1.74
N GLY A 9 5.97 11.11 1.58
CA GLY A 9 5.35 11.84 0.48
C GLY A 9 5.20 13.31 0.85
N THR A 10 4.10 13.92 0.46
CA THR A 10 3.77 15.30 0.85
C THR A 10 3.58 15.41 2.37
N ASN A 11 4.04 16.52 2.96
CA ASN A 11 3.87 16.84 4.39
C ASN A 11 4.30 15.77 5.42
N LYS A 12 5.33 14.97 5.07
CA LYS A 12 5.99 13.98 5.97
C LYS A 12 5.12 12.75 6.33
N TYR A 13 4.06 12.46 5.57
CA TYR A 13 3.26 11.24 5.73
C TYR A 13 4.06 10.00 5.36
N LYS A 14 3.92 8.95 6.16
CA LYS A 14 4.70 7.72 6.03
C LYS A 14 3.83 6.51 6.28
N TRP A 15 4.19 5.41 5.63
CA TRP A 15 3.75 4.09 6.04
C TRP A 15 4.43 3.73 7.36
N ALA A 16 3.67 3.20 8.31
CA ALA A 16 4.12 2.76 9.62
C ALA A 16 3.73 1.30 9.85
N ARG A 17 4.55 0.55 10.58
CA ARG A 17 4.25 -0.84 10.95
C ARG A 17 3.42 -0.81 12.23
N HIS A 18 2.34 -1.57 12.26
CA HIS A 18 1.44 -1.68 13.41
C HIS A 18 1.16 -3.15 13.73
N LYS A 19 0.47 -3.43 14.85
CA LYS A 19 0.21 -4.79 15.34
C LYS A 19 -1.23 -5.00 15.85
N TYR A 20 -1.98 -3.92 16.06
CA TYR A 20 -3.30 -3.94 16.70
C TYR A 20 -4.25 -2.98 15.98
N THR A 21 -5.45 -2.75 16.50
CA THR A 21 -6.43 -1.80 15.94
C THR A 21 -5.79 -0.45 15.62
N THR A 22 -6.20 0.19 14.53
CA THR A 22 -5.88 1.60 14.32
C THR A 22 -6.56 2.45 15.39
N LYS A 23 -6.03 3.66 15.64
CA LYS A 23 -6.51 4.51 16.75
C LYS A 23 -7.86 5.17 16.46
N SER A 24 -8.30 5.18 15.20
CA SER A 24 -9.56 5.77 14.78
C SER A 24 -10.70 4.76 14.92
N SER A 25 -11.79 5.21 15.54
CA SER A 25 -13.05 4.46 15.59
C SER A 25 -13.69 4.41 14.19
N ASN A 26 -14.35 3.29 13.86
CA ASN A 26 -14.95 3.03 12.54
C ASN A 26 -13.95 3.06 11.37
N THR A 27 -12.71 2.69 11.64
CA THR A 27 -11.70 2.33 10.65
C THR A 27 -11.05 1.04 11.10
N GLY A 28 -10.46 0.30 10.17
CA GLY A 28 -9.71 -0.90 10.48
C GLY A 28 -8.25 -0.82 10.04
N PRO A 29 -7.51 -1.93 10.14
CA PRO A 29 -7.98 -3.25 10.55
C PRO A 29 -7.86 -3.48 12.08
N ASP A 30 -8.66 -4.39 12.61
CA ASP A 30 -8.60 -4.80 14.03
C ASP A 30 -7.34 -5.63 14.37
N GLY A 31 -6.68 -6.17 13.35
CA GLY A 31 -5.48 -7.00 13.42
C GLY A 31 -4.88 -7.25 12.03
N ASP A 32 -3.76 -7.97 11.98
CA ASP A 32 -3.11 -8.35 10.70
C ASP A 32 -3.93 -9.40 9.93
N ASN A 33 -3.63 -9.58 8.64
CA ASN A 33 -4.36 -10.52 7.78
C ASN A 33 -4.10 -11.99 8.16
N THR A 34 -2.86 -12.33 8.55
CA THR A 34 -2.48 -13.73 8.75
C THR A 34 -3.08 -14.33 10.04
N SER A 35 -3.09 -13.59 11.15
CA SER A 35 -3.41 -14.14 12.48
C SER A 35 -4.36 -13.29 13.32
N GLY A 36 -4.60 -12.04 12.95
CA GLY A 36 -5.19 -11.00 13.79
C GLY A 36 -4.24 -10.42 14.87
N TYR A 37 -3.02 -10.97 15.04
CA TYR A 37 -2.07 -10.59 16.10
C TYR A 37 -0.65 -10.28 15.58
N GLY A 38 -0.40 -10.45 14.29
CA GLY A 38 0.86 -10.15 13.63
C GLY A 38 0.97 -8.68 13.25
N HIS A 39 1.74 -8.35 12.21
CA HIS A 39 2.01 -6.95 11.88
C HIS A 39 1.66 -6.61 10.45
N TYR A 40 0.87 -5.56 10.27
CA TYR A 40 0.60 -4.96 8.98
C TYR A 40 1.28 -3.59 8.85
N VAL A 41 1.24 -3.02 7.65
CA VAL A 41 1.72 -1.66 7.39
C VAL A 41 0.52 -0.78 7.05
N TYR A 42 0.37 0.35 7.73
CA TYR A 42 -0.72 1.29 7.47
C TYR A 42 -0.25 2.71 7.26
N MET A 43 -1.12 3.51 6.65
CA MET A 43 -0.92 4.94 6.50
C MET A 43 -1.33 5.65 7.80
N GLU A 44 -0.38 6.28 8.48
CA GLU A 44 -0.65 7.01 9.72
C GLU A 44 -1.41 8.33 9.43
N THR A 45 -2.74 8.36 9.63
CA THR A 45 -3.60 9.52 9.31
C THR A 45 -3.94 10.44 10.50
N SER A 46 -3.35 10.18 11.68
CA SER A 46 -3.68 10.81 12.97
C SER A 46 -3.46 12.33 13.06
N LYS A 47 -2.78 12.96 12.10
CA LYS A 47 -2.54 14.40 12.09
C LYS A 47 -3.71 15.16 11.44
N GLN A 48 -4.10 16.28 12.02
CA GLN A 48 -5.09 17.19 11.43
C GLN A 48 -4.57 17.80 10.11
N ASN A 49 -5.48 18.17 9.21
CA ASN A 49 -5.23 18.83 7.90
C ASN A 49 -4.34 18.02 6.94
N GLY A 50 -4.86 16.88 6.47
CA GLY A 50 -4.11 16.00 5.56
C GLY A 50 -4.80 15.51 4.29
N GLN A 51 -5.92 16.11 3.88
CA GLN A 51 -6.58 15.75 2.63
C GLN A 51 -5.60 15.79 1.43
N GLY A 52 -5.61 14.74 0.63
CA GLY A 52 -4.75 14.60 -0.56
C GLY A 52 -3.27 14.35 -0.26
N GLN A 53 -2.90 14.12 0.99
CA GLN A 53 -1.52 13.79 1.35
C GLN A 53 -1.18 12.36 0.95
N THR A 54 0.08 12.15 0.57
CA THR A 54 0.54 10.87 0.04
C THR A 54 1.61 10.25 0.91
N ALA A 55 1.61 8.92 0.99
CA ALA A 55 2.66 8.12 1.62
C ALA A 55 3.19 7.08 0.64
N TYR A 56 4.51 6.88 0.59
CA TYR A 56 5.14 5.95 -0.35
C TYR A 56 5.80 4.78 0.36
N LEU A 57 5.45 3.55 -0.02
CA LEU A 57 6.15 2.33 0.38
C LEU A 57 6.84 1.75 -0.86
N LYS A 58 8.18 1.77 -0.86
CA LYS A 58 8.99 1.35 -2.02
C LYS A 58 9.67 0.01 -1.78
N SER A 59 9.56 -0.89 -2.74
CA SER A 59 10.29 -2.15 -2.73
C SER A 59 11.79 -1.92 -2.99
N PRO A 60 12.64 -2.92 -2.71
CA PRO A 60 13.94 -3.05 -3.35
C PRO A 60 13.83 -3.03 -4.88
N ALA A 61 14.96 -2.80 -5.55
CA ALA A 61 14.98 -2.94 -7.00
C ALA A 61 14.87 -4.43 -7.38
N LEU A 62 13.90 -4.76 -8.22
CA LEU A 62 13.69 -6.06 -8.81
C LEU A 62 14.41 -6.14 -10.17
N PRO A 63 14.87 -7.34 -10.58
CA PRO A 63 15.42 -7.55 -11.91
C PRO A 63 14.35 -7.37 -12.99
N PRO A 64 14.73 -7.20 -14.26
CA PRO A 64 13.80 -7.36 -15.39
C PRO A 64 13.11 -8.72 -15.32
N SER A 65 11.85 -8.77 -15.73
CA SER A 65 11.10 -10.02 -15.85
C SER A 65 9.96 -9.86 -16.85
N ASP A 66 9.72 -10.91 -17.63
CA ASP A 66 8.62 -10.97 -18.59
C ASP A 66 7.27 -11.20 -17.89
N ALA A 67 7.29 -11.81 -16.70
CA ALA A 67 6.12 -11.98 -15.85
C ALA A 67 6.52 -12.12 -14.38
N HIS A 68 6.10 -11.16 -13.56
CA HIS A 68 5.98 -11.32 -12.10
C HIS A 68 4.53 -11.13 -11.70
N CYS A 69 4.10 -11.88 -10.69
CA CYS A 69 2.86 -11.63 -10.00
C CYS A 69 3.14 -10.97 -8.65
N LEU A 70 2.71 -9.72 -8.50
CA LEU A 70 2.66 -9.06 -7.20
C LEU A 70 1.35 -9.44 -6.53
N THR A 71 1.44 -10.04 -5.34
CA THR A 71 0.28 -10.37 -4.52
C THR A 71 0.35 -9.63 -3.20
N PHE A 72 -0.78 -9.11 -2.72
CA PHE A 72 -0.84 -8.44 -1.43
C PHE A 72 -2.28 -8.44 -0.89
N TYR A 73 -2.40 -8.22 0.40
CA TYR A 73 -3.68 -7.93 1.04
C TYR A 73 -3.78 -6.45 1.35
N TYR A 74 -4.97 -5.88 1.19
CA TYR A 74 -5.26 -4.50 1.57
C TYR A 74 -6.55 -4.41 2.37
N HIS A 75 -6.65 -3.42 3.26
CA HIS A 75 -7.87 -3.09 4.00
C HIS A 75 -8.10 -1.59 3.89
N MET A 76 -9.34 -1.23 3.51
CA MET A 76 -9.76 0.14 3.22
C MET A 76 -11.22 0.31 3.66
N TYR A 77 -11.43 0.68 4.92
CA TYR A 77 -12.76 0.86 5.51
C TYR A 77 -12.90 2.24 6.15
N GLY A 78 -13.90 3.00 5.69
CA GLY A 78 -14.19 4.32 6.21
C GLY A 78 -14.89 5.24 5.22
N ARG A 79 -15.78 6.11 5.72
CA ARG A 79 -16.59 7.01 4.88
C ARG A 79 -15.77 8.00 4.04
N ASP A 80 -14.58 8.35 4.52
CA ASP A 80 -13.71 9.35 3.91
C ASP A 80 -12.46 8.72 3.27
N MET A 81 -12.55 7.46 2.82
CA MET A 81 -11.43 6.74 2.22
C MET A 81 -10.83 7.53 1.03
N GLY A 82 -9.51 7.48 0.94
CA GLY A 82 -8.78 7.96 -0.24
C GLY A 82 -8.54 6.83 -1.23
N SER A 83 -7.31 6.75 -1.74
CA SER A 83 -6.94 5.82 -2.81
C SER A 83 -5.66 5.06 -2.50
N LEU A 84 -5.60 3.79 -2.88
CA LEU A 84 -4.38 3.01 -2.93
C LEU A 84 -3.96 2.86 -4.40
N ASN A 85 -2.78 3.35 -4.75
CA ASN A 85 -2.19 3.23 -6.07
C ASN A 85 -0.93 2.36 -6.01
N VAL A 86 -0.74 1.49 -7.00
CA VAL A 86 0.48 0.71 -7.18
C VAL A 86 1.13 1.12 -8.48
N TYR A 87 2.42 1.44 -8.39
CA TYR A 87 3.21 1.83 -9.54
C TYR A 87 4.44 0.94 -9.72
N ILE A 88 4.90 0.83 -10.96
CA ILE A 88 6.26 0.43 -11.29
C ILE A 88 7.11 1.66 -11.63
N GLN A 89 8.36 1.67 -11.17
CA GLN A 89 9.30 2.78 -11.38
C GLN A 89 10.72 2.25 -11.63
N LYS A 90 11.41 2.77 -12.66
CA LYS A 90 12.85 2.48 -12.85
C LYS A 90 13.67 3.10 -11.71
N PRO A 91 14.71 2.44 -11.15
CA PRO A 91 15.42 2.89 -9.96
C PRO A 91 15.96 4.34 -9.99
N LYS A 92 16.41 4.79 -11.17
CA LYS A 92 16.99 6.12 -11.43
C LYS A 92 16.01 7.10 -12.09
N SER A 93 14.75 6.70 -12.33
CA SER A 93 13.73 7.56 -12.94
C SER A 93 12.77 8.09 -11.90
N ARG A 94 12.27 9.32 -12.11
CA ARG A 94 11.13 9.87 -11.37
C ARG A 94 9.79 9.45 -11.97
N LYS A 95 9.76 9.01 -13.23
CA LYS A 95 8.55 8.54 -13.90
C LYS A 95 8.05 7.26 -13.22
N LYS A 96 6.75 7.23 -12.94
CA LYS A 96 6.01 6.09 -12.40
C LYS A 96 4.99 5.66 -13.46
N PHE A 97 4.70 4.37 -13.53
CA PHE A 97 3.64 3.82 -14.37
C PHE A 97 2.64 3.12 -13.47
N LEU A 98 1.37 3.52 -13.54
CA LEU A 98 0.29 2.97 -12.71
C LEU A 98 -0.04 1.56 -13.20
N VAL A 99 -0.11 0.61 -12.28
CA VAL A 99 -0.45 -0.80 -12.59
C VAL A 99 -1.68 -1.28 -11.83
N PHE A 100 -2.05 -0.63 -10.73
CA PHE A 100 -3.29 -0.90 -10.00
C PHE A 100 -3.75 0.35 -9.24
N THR A 101 -5.06 0.53 -9.11
CA THR A 101 -5.67 1.57 -8.28
C THR A 101 -6.99 1.07 -7.70
N VAL A 102 -7.26 1.42 -6.45
CA VAL A 102 -8.55 1.24 -5.79
C VAL A 102 -8.82 2.47 -4.93
N SER A 103 -10.07 2.89 -4.82
CA SER A 103 -10.47 4.11 -4.12
C SER A 103 -11.78 3.92 -3.38
N GLY A 104 -11.96 4.68 -2.30
CA GLY A 104 -13.18 4.63 -1.50
C GLY A 104 -13.21 3.44 -0.54
N ASP A 105 -14.36 3.28 0.12
CA ASP A 105 -14.63 2.20 1.05
C ASP A 105 -14.75 0.86 0.30
N GLN A 106 -14.04 -0.16 0.78
CA GLN A 106 -14.03 -1.52 0.23
C GLN A 106 -14.75 -2.52 1.15
N GLY A 107 -15.18 -2.06 2.34
CA GLY A 107 -15.76 -2.88 3.39
C GLY A 107 -14.76 -3.20 4.49
N ASP A 108 -15.30 -3.64 5.63
CA ASP A 108 -14.50 -3.99 6.80
C ASP A 108 -13.96 -5.43 6.72
N MET A 109 -13.12 -5.67 5.71
CA MET A 109 -12.43 -6.95 5.52
C MET A 109 -11.12 -6.78 4.78
N TRP A 110 -10.22 -7.76 4.93
CA TRP A 110 -9.02 -7.84 4.12
C TRP A 110 -9.36 -8.32 2.71
N HIS A 111 -8.85 -7.61 1.71
CA HIS A 111 -9.03 -7.95 0.30
C HIS A 111 -7.71 -8.41 -0.31
N TYR A 112 -7.76 -9.58 -0.96
CA TYR A 112 -6.65 -10.11 -1.72
C TYR A 112 -6.56 -9.44 -3.09
N GLN A 113 -5.34 -9.11 -3.53
CA GLN A 113 -5.09 -8.55 -4.85
C GLN A 113 -3.87 -9.17 -5.51
N GLU A 114 -4.03 -9.46 -6.81
CA GLU A 114 -2.94 -9.81 -7.71
C GLU A 114 -2.73 -8.72 -8.76
N VAL A 115 -1.48 -8.42 -9.10
CA VAL A 115 -1.12 -7.45 -10.14
C VAL A 115 -0.01 -8.05 -11.01
N ALA A 116 -0.33 -8.29 -12.27
CA ALA A 116 0.63 -8.74 -13.26
C ALA A 116 1.60 -7.61 -13.61
N ILE A 117 2.90 -7.88 -13.52
CA ILE A 117 3.97 -6.92 -13.80
C ILE A 117 4.94 -7.52 -14.81
N ALA A 118 5.18 -6.78 -15.89
CA ALA A 118 6.24 -7.08 -16.86
C ALA A 118 7.17 -5.86 -17.00
N SER A 119 8.47 -6.10 -17.04
CA SER A 119 9.46 -5.05 -17.27
C SER A 119 10.75 -5.56 -17.89
N THR A 120 11.15 -4.96 -19.01
CA THR A 120 12.44 -5.23 -19.69
C THR A 120 13.65 -4.57 -19.01
N CYS A 121 13.43 -3.84 -17.91
CA CYS A 121 14.48 -3.11 -17.18
C CYS A 121 14.35 -3.42 -15.68
N LYS A 122 15.43 -3.19 -14.92
CA LYS A 122 15.31 -3.15 -13.45
C LYS A 122 14.24 -2.15 -13.04
N TYR A 123 13.37 -2.55 -12.13
CA TYR A 123 12.25 -1.74 -11.66
C TYR A 123 12.10 -1.85 -10.14
N ARG A 124 11.17 -1.10 -9.56
CA ARG A 124 10.70 -1.26 -8.20
C ARG A 124 9.20 -1.03 -8.17
N VAL A 125 8.52 -1.66 -7.23
CA VAL A 125 7.13 -1.38 -6.91
C VAL A 125 7.05 -0.24 -5.91
N VAL A 126 6.06 0.62 -6.10
CA VAL A 126 5.75 1.74 -5.21
C VAL A 126 4.27 1.69 -4.89
N PHE A 127 3.92 1.37 -3.66
CA PHE A 127 2.59 1.63 -3.13
C PHE A 127 2.51 3.10 -2.73
N GLU A 128 1.48 3.78 -3.20
CA GLU A 128 1.11 5.15 -2.82
C GLU A 128 -0.26 5.09 -2.14
N GLY A 129 -0.29 5.38 -0.85
CA GLY A 129 -1.54 5.68 -0.16
C GLY A 129 -1.83 7.16 -0.32
N VAL A 130 -3.03 7.49 -0.78
CA VAL A 130 -3.57 8.85 -0.85
C VAL A 130 -4.60 8.97 0.25
N ARG A 131 -4.40 9.92 1.17
CA ARG A 131 -5.34 10.20 2.24
C ARG A 131 -6.58 10.89 1.68
N GLY A 132 -7.75 10.40 2.10
CA GLY A 132 -9.02 11.05 1.80
C GLY A 132 -9.26 12.28 2.69
N THR A 133 -10.52 12.66 2.87
CA THR A 133 -10.92 13.94 3.50
C THR A 133 -10.71 13.99 5.00
N SER A 134 -10.67 12.85 5.69
CA SER A 134 -10.55 12.81 7.15
C SER A 134 -9.55 11.76 7.66
N PHE A 135 -9.50 11.58 8.98
CA PHE A 135 -8.73 10.50 9.62
C PHE A 135 -9.40 9.14 9.46
N LEU A 136 -10.64 9.08 8.95
CA LEU A 136 -11.34 7.84 8.64
C LEU A 136 -10.88 7.23 7.30
N SER A 137 -9.59 7.32 6.99
CA SER A 137 -9.02 6.95 5.69
C SER A 137 -7.77 6.07 5.81
N ASP A 138 -7.73 5.26 6.86
CA ASP A 138 -6.62 4.35 7.11
C ASP A 138 -6.59 3.28 6.01
N ILE A 139 -5.48 3.27 5.26
CA ILE A 139 -5.18 2.23 4.29
C ILE A 139 -4.15 1.33 4.94
N ALA A 140 -4.45 0.03 5.01
CA ALA A 140 -3.51 -0.99 5.45
C ALA A 140 -3.12 -1.94 4.32
N LEU A 141 -1.90 -2.45 4.41
CA LEU A 141 -1.29 -3.43 3.51
C LEU A 141 -0.66 -4.54 4.35
N ASP A 142 -0.82 -5.77 3.90
CA ASP A 142 -0.19 -6.94 4.51
C ASP A 142 0.20 -7.99 3.46
N ASP A 143 1.02 -8.96 3.88
CA ASP A 143 1.37 -10.16 3.08
C ASP A 143 1.79 -9.84 1.63
N ILE A 144 2.64 -8.81 1.45
CA ILE A 144 3.13 -8.39 0.14
C ILE A 144 4.22 -9.36 -0.34
N LEU A 145 3.93 -10.06 -1.43
CA LEU A 145 4.79 -11.09 -2.03
C LEU A 145 5.02 -10.82 -3.52
N PHE A 146 6.15 -11.31 -4.02
CA PHE A 146 6.49 -11.34 -5.44
C PHE A 146 6.69 -12.80 -5.84
N ASN A 147 5.87 -13.25 -6.78
CA ASN A 147 5.98 -14.58 -7.36
C ASN A 147 6.52 -14.45 -8.79
N ASP A 148 7.48 -15.30 -9.13
CA ASP A 148 7.96 -15.40 -10.51
C ASP A 148 6.89 -16.12 -11.36
N GLY A 149 6.55 -15.54 -12.52
CA GLY A 149 5.51 -16.06 -13.41
C GLY A 149 4.24 -15.20 -13.47
N PRO A 150 3.22 -15.66 -14.21
CA PRO A 150 1.94 -14.95 -14.35
C PRO A 150 1.09 -15.02 -13.07
N CYS A 151 0.12 -14.11 -12.97
CA CYS A 151 -0.97 -14.17 -11.98
C CYS A 151 -2.07 -15.14 -12.45
N TYR A 152 -2.91 -15.65 -11.54
CA TYR A 152 -3.86 -16.74 -11.81
C TYR A 152 -5.26 -16.48 -11.24
#